data_AF-A0A1Q3YV43-F1
#
_entry.id   AF-A0A1Q3YV43-F1
#
_cell.length_a   1.000
_cell.length_b   1.000
_cell.length_c   1.000
_cell.angle_alpha   90.00
_cell.angle_beta   90.00
_cell.angle_gamma   90.00
#
_symmetry.space_group_name_H-M   'P 1'
#
loop_
_entity.id
_entity.type
_entity.pdbx_description
1 polymer ?
#
loop_
_entity_poly.entity_id
_entity_poly.type
_entity_poly.pdbx_seq_one_letter_code
_entity_poly.pdbx_strand_id
1 'polypeptide(L)'
;MIAILLYLIGLISVVVTVVLAAFDAPALVQSLMAAYTSGLDAVLPALGRAAASLNWALMPFLGGLLLMGFARIMMLLGAIRHALKGPA
;
A
#
# COMPACT_ATOMS: atom_id res chain seq x y z
N MET A 1 -23.01 3.68 -5.82
CA MET A 1 -22.25 3.00 -6.90
C MET A 1 -20.80 3.48 -6.96
N ILE A 2 -20.53 4.77 -7.09
CA ILE A 2 -19.15 5.32 -7.21
C ILE A 2 -18.23 4.94 -6.03
N ALA A 3 -18.72 4.98 -4.78
CA ALA A 3 -17.91 4.65 -3.62
C ALA A 3 -17.39 3.19 -3.62
N ILE A 4 -18.21 2.24 -4.10
CA ILE A 4 -17.80 0.83 -4.23
C ILE A 4 -16.68 0.69 -5.27
N LEU A 5 -16.80 1.39 -6.40
CA LEU A 5 -15.78 1.39 -7.44
C LEU A 5 -14.46 1.99 -6.95
N LEU A 6 -14.51 3.11 -6.22
CA LEU A 6 -13.31 3.73 -5.63
C LEU A 6 -12.62 2.79 -4.63
N TYR A 7 -13.40 2.08 -3.82
CA TYR A 7 -12.86 1.08 -2.90
C TYR A 7 -12.16 -0.06 -3.65
N LEU A 8 -12.78 -0.60 -4.71
CA LEU A 8 -12.22 -1.68 -5.51
C LEU A 8 -10.93 -1.26 -6.23
N ILE A 9 -10.89 -0.06 -6.80
CA ILE A 9 -9.68 0.47 -7.45
C ILE A 9 -8.54 0.57 -6.43
N GLY A 10 -8.83 1.12 -5.24
CA GLY A 10 -7.84 1.21 -4.18
C GLY A 10 -7.35 -0.16 -3.72
N LEU A 11 -8.26 -1.12 -3.54
CA LEU A 11 -7.93 -2.49 -3.17
C LEU A 11 -7.03 -3.18 -4.21
N ILE A 12 -7.40 -3.09 -5.49
CA ILE A 12 -6.62 -3.69 -6.58
C ILE A 12 -5.23 -3.05 -6.64
N SER A 13 -5.15 -1.72 -6.52
CA SER A 13 -3.86 -1.01 -6.50
C SER A 13 -2.94 -1.52 -5.39
N VAL A 14 -3.46 -1.66 -4.17
CA VAL A 14 -2.71 -2.18 -3.02
C VAL A 14 -2.27 -3.62 -3.24
N VAL A 15 -3.20 -4.50 -3.63
CA VAL A 15 -2.91 -5.93 -3.80
C VAL A 15 -1.87 -6.16 -4.89
N VAL A 16 -2.04 -5.53 -6.06
CA VAL A 16 -1.09 -5.66 -7.17
C VAL A 16 0.28 -5.13 -6.77
N THR A 17 0.34 -3.97 -6.10
CA THR A 17 1.61 -3.40 -5.62
C THR A 17 2.33 -4.34 -4.65
N VAL A 18 1.61 -4.90 -3.68
CA VAL A 18 2.18 -5.85 -2.70
C VAL A 18 2.68 -7.12 -3.39
N VAL A 19 1.88 -7.67 -4.32
CA VAL A 19 2.27 -8.87 -5.08
C VAL A 19 3.54 -8.62 -5.89
N LEU A 20 3.60 -7.51 -6.62
CA LEU A 20 4.76 -7.16 -7.42
C LEU A 20 6.01 -6.89 -6.56
N ALA A 21 5.87 -6.17 -5.45
CA ALA A 21 6.98 -5.96 -4.52
C ALA A 21 7.45 -7.28 -3.85
N ALA A 22 6.53 -8.22 -3.61
CA ALA A 22 6.85 -9.51 -3.03
C ALA A 22 7.67 -10.42 -3.98
N PHE A 23 7.54 -10.25 -5.30
CA PHE A 23 8.38 -10.99 -6.26
C PHE A 23 9.87 -10.67 -6.08
N ASP A 24 10.22 -9.43 -5.75
CA ASP A 24 11.61 -9.00 -5.55
C ASP A 24 12.14 -9.27 -4.12
N ALA A 25 11.25 -9.65 -3.19
CA ALA A 25 11.60 -9.84 -1.78
C ALA A 25 12.71 -10.88 -1.53
N PRO A 26 12.75 -12.06 -2.20
CA PRO A 26 13.83 -13.03 -1.99
C PRO A 26 15.22 -12.49 -2.34
N ALA A 27 15.33 -11.65 -3.37
CA ALA A 27 16.59 -11.03 -3.77
C ALA A 27 17.02 -9.95 -2.76
N LEU A 28 16.08 -9.15 -2.27
CA LEU A 28 16.33 -8.14 -1.24
C LEU A 28 16.83 -8.77 0.06
N VAL A 29 16.18 -9.83 0.53
CA VAL A 29 16.58 -10.56 1.74
C VAL A 29 17.99 -11.12 1.59
N GLN A 30 18.31 -11.75 0.47
CA GLN A 30 19.67 -12.27 0.23
C GLN A 30 20.71 -11.14 0.25
N SER A 31 20.43 -9.99 -0.36
CA SER A 31 21.35 -8.85 -0.36
C SER A 31 21.59 -8.28 1.05
N LEU A 32 20.54 -8.24 1.87
CA LEU A 32 20.60 -7.73 3.24
C LEU A 32 21.32 -8.70 4.16
N MET A 33 21.08 -10.01 4.01
CA MET A 33 21.84 -11.03 4.75
C MET A 33 23.32 -11.00 4.37
N ALA A 34 23.65 -10.88 3.09
CA ALA A 34 25.04 -10.77 2.64
C ALA A 34 25.74 -9.53 3.25
N ALA A 35 25.06 -8.38 3.26
CA ALA A 35 25.56 -7.17 3.89
C ALA A 35 25.69 -7.30 5.41
N TYR A 36 24.78 -8.02 6.06
CA TYR A 36 24.86 -8.30 7.49
C TYR A 36 26.08 -9.19 7.83
N THR A 37 26.36 -10.19 6.99
CA THR A 37 27.52 -11.07 7.17
C THR A 37 28.86 -10.41 6.86
N SER A 38 28.88 -9.34 6.06
CA SER A 38 30.11 -8.63 5.69
C SER A 38 30.52 -7.51 6.64
N GLY A 39 29.70 -7.20 7.65
CA GLY A 39 30.00 -6.22 8.71
C GLY A 39 29.07 -5.00 8.72
N LEU A 40 29.00 -4.33 9.88
CA LEU A 40 28.06 -3.22 10.15
C LEU A 40 28.15 -2.07 9.15
N ASP A 41 29.34 -1.79 8.61
CA ASP A 41 29.57 -0.71 7.64
C ASP A 41 28.82 -0.93 6.31
N ALA A 42 28.53 -2.19 5.95
CA ALA A 42 27.82 -2.55 4.73
C ALA A 42 26.28 -2.55 4.89
N VAL A 43 25.77 -2.56 6.12
CA VAL A 43 24.34 -2.70 6.41
C VAL A 43 23.56 -1.44 6.02
N LEU A 44 24.03 -0.26 6.43
CA LEU A 44 23.39 1.03 6.10
C LEU A 44 23.26 1.25 4.57
N PRO A 45 24.33 1.08 3.78
CA PRO A 45 24.25 1.17 2.32
C PRO A 45 23.31 0.14 1.68
N ALA A 46 23.21 -1.07 2.24
CA ALA A 46 22.32 -2.11 1.74
C ALA A 46 20.85 -1.79 2.02
N LEU A 47 20.54 -1.28 3.21
CA LEU A 47 19.20 -0.78 3.56
C LEU A 47 18.78 0.38 2.66
N GLY A 48 19.69 1.33 2.37
CA GLY A 48 19.42 2.43 1.44
C GLY A 48 19.06 1.94 0.04
N ARG A 49 19.78 0.94 -0.47
CA ARG A 49 19.48 0.32 -1.77
C ARG A 49 18.15 -0.44 -1.78
N ALA A 50 17.86 -1.20 -0.73
CA ALA A 50 16.59 -1.89 -0.58
C ALA A 50 15.42 -0.89 -0.53
N ALA A 51 15.54 0.18 0.25
CA ALA A 51 14.53 1.23 0.30
C ALA A 51 14.33 1.92 -1.05
N ALA A 52 15.41 2.27 -1.76
CA ALA A 52 15.34 2.86 -3.09
C ALA A 52 14.64 1.92 -4.10
N SER A 53 14.90 0.62 -4.02
CA SER A 53 14.26 -0.38 -4.88
C SER A 53 12.76 -0.53 -4.64
N LEU A 54 12.27 -0.22 -3.44
CA LEU A 54 10.84 -0.28 -3.08
C LEU A 54 10.13 1.07 -3.22
N ASN A 55 10.86 2.15 -3.54
CA ASN A 55 10.30 3.50 -3.57
C ASN A 55 9.17 3.66 -4.60
N TRP A 56 9.23 2.93 -5.72
CA TRP A 56 8.18 2.95 -6.74
C TRP A 56 6.84 2.41 -6.21
N ALA A 57 6.87 1.50 -5.22
CA ALA A 57 5.69 0.85 -4.66
C ALA A 57 4.96 1.74 -3.64
N LEU A 58 5.64 2.75 -3.06
CA LEU A 58 5.05 3.63 -2.05
C LEU A 58 3.82 4.38 -2.58
N MET A 59 3.94 5.00 -3.76
CA MET A 59 2.87 5.83 -4.31
C MET A 59 1.59 5.04 -4.63
N PRO A 60 1.62 3.92 -5.37
CA PRO A 60 0.40 3.15 -5.66
C PRO A 60 -0.16 2.45 -4.42
N PHE A 61 0.69 2.08 -3.45
CA PHE A 61 0.24 1.52 -2.17
C PHE A 61 -0.51 2.56 -1.33
N LEU A 62 0.12 3.71 -1.06
CA LEU A 62 -0.48 4.78 -0.28
C LEU A 62 -1.70 5.38 -0.98
N GLY A 63 -1.63 5.58 -2.29
CA GLY A 63 -2.74 6.05 -3.10
C GLY A 63 -3.94 5.10 -3.02
N GLY A 64 -3.70 3.79 -3.12
CA GLY A 64 -4.75 2.79 -2.97
C GLY A 64 -5.40 2.77 -1.59
N LEU A 65 -4.60 2.88 -0.52
CA LEU A 65 -5.11 2.99 0.86
C LEU A 65 -5.94 4.25 1.07
N LEU A 66 -5.47 5.40 0.56
CA LEU A 66 -6.20 6.66 0.64
C LEU A 66 -7.54 6.59 -0.11
N LEU A 67 -7.57 5.96 -1.29
CA LEU A 67 -8.80 5.75 -2.06
C LEU A 67 -9.80 4.86 -1.30
N MET A 68 -9.33 3.77 -0.68
CA MET A 68 -10.18 2.90 0.14
C MET A 68 -10.74 3.63 1.37
N GLY A 69 -9.89 4.40 2.06
CA GLY A 69 -10.30 5.22 3.20
C GLY A 69 -11.34 6.25 2.81
N PHE A 70 -11.11 6.96 1.71
CA PHE A 70 -12.04 7.94 1.17
C PHE A 70 -13.38 7.31 0.75
N ALA A 71 -13.34 6.17 0.07
CA ALA A 71 -14.54 5.42 -0.28
C ALA A 71 -15.38 5.04 0.95
N ARG A 72 -14.73 4.65 2.05
CA ARG A 72 -15.40 4.32 3.31
C ARG A 72 -16.09 5.54 3.92
N ILE A 73 -15.44 6.70 3.90
CA ILE A 73 -16.05 7.97 4.35
C ILE A 73 -17.29 8.30 3.52
N MET A 74 -17.21 8.18 2.19
CA MET A 74 -18.34 8.43 1.29
C MET A 74 -19.54 7.49 1.56
N MET A 75 -19.28 6.22 1.85
CA MET A 75 -20.35 5.27 2.24
C MET A 75 -21.01 5.66 3.55
N LEU A 76 -20.22 6.06 4.57
CA LEU A 76 -20.74 6.50 5.86
C LEU A 76 -21.59 7.77 5.71
N LEU A 77 -21.13 8.75 4.93
CA LEU A 77 -21.90 9.96 4.65
C LEU A 77 -23.22 9.65 3.93
N GLY A 78 -23.21 8.71 2.98
CA GLY A 78 -24.42 8.23 2.32
C GLY A 78 -25.40 7.59 3.29
N ALA A 79 -24.92 6.74 4.20
CA ALA A 79 -25.72 6.11 5.25
C ALA A 79 -26.29 7.14 6.23
N ILE A 80 -25.50 8.12 6.66
CA ILE A 80 -25.96 9.22 7.54
C ILE A 80 -27.05 10.04 6.85
N ARG A 81 -26.85 10.41 5.58
CA ARG A 81 -27.86 11.15 4.80
C ARG A 81 -29.16 10.37 4.68
N HIS A 82 -29.08 9.05 4.53
CA HIS A 82 -30.27 8.20 4.50
C HIS A 82 -30.96 8.13 5.87
N ALA A 83 -30.20 7.95 6.95
CA ALA A 83 -30.73 7.95 8.31
C ALA A 83 -31.40 9.28 8.70
N LEU A 84 -30.85 10.41 8.27
CA LEU A 84 -31.40 11.75 8.52
C LEU A 84 -32.69 12.06 7.75
N LYS A 85 -32.95 11.36 6.64
CA LYS A 85 -34.19 11.54 5.87
C LYS A 85 -35.42 10.93 6.57
N GLY A 86 -35.22 10.14 7.63
CA GLY A 86 -36.27 9.48 8.38
C GLY A 86 -36.93 8.32 7.60
N PRO A 87 -37.62 7.41 8.29
CA PRO A 87 -38.49 6.44 7.63
C PRO A 87 -39.69 7.20 7.04
N ALA A 88 -39.88 7.08 5.73
CA ALA A 88 -41.13 7.47 5.08
C ALA A 88 -42.27 6.52 5.49
#